data_AF-A0A1Q7VZ89-F1
#
_entry.id   AF-A0A1Q7VZ89-F1
#
_cell.length_a   1.000
_cell.length_b   1.000
_cell.length_c   1.000
_cell.angle_alpha   90.00
_cell.angle_beta   90.00
_cell.angle_gamma   90.00
#
_symmetry.space_group_name_H-M   'P 1'
#
loop_
_entity.id
_entity.type
_entity.pdbx_description
1 polymer ?
#
loop_
_entity_poly.entity_id
_entity_poly.type
_entity_poly.pdbx_seq_one_letter_code
_entity_poly.pdbx_strand_id
1 'polypeptide(L)'
;MASVDRRAETAGELREAFGTALGAIPADLRVQAWAVEGPVAQALIGYAHGDDDLLVVGASVRRWPRGDRVARTCLRRAPCPVVVVPAPALARAGRGRAVRRQLCREAEQFVQAHADVLS
;
A
#
# COMPACT_ATOMS: atom_id res chain seq x y z
N MET A 1 -0.28 18.04 -24.54
CA MET A 1 -1.63 17.49 -24.34
C MET A 1 -1.61 15.98 -24.11
N ALA A 2 -1.13 15.15 -25.05
CA ALA A 2 -1.16 13.68 -24.90
C ALA A 2 -0.52 13.09 -23.61
N SER A 3 0.51 13.73 -23.02
CA SER A 3 1.09 13.26 -21.74
C SER A 3 0.30 13.67 -20.50
N VAL A 4 -0.51 14.74 -20.58
CA VAL A 4 -1.37 15.20 -19.48
C VAL A 4 -2.57 14.25 -19.36
N ASP A 5 -3.14 13.86 -20.50
CA ASP A 5 -4.25 12.91 -20.58
C ASP A 5 -3.87 11.57 -19.95
N ARG A 6 -2.67 11.04 -20.27
CA ARG A 6 -2.19 9.76 -19.72
C ARG A 6 -2.01 9.79 -18.19
N ARG A 7 -1.50 10.89 -17.62
CA ARG A 7 -1.33 11.00 -16.16
C ARG A 7 -2.67 11.07 -15.45
N ALA A 8 -3.63 11.80 -16.01
CA ALA A 8 -4.98 11.87 -15.45
C ALA A 8 -5.69 10.50 -15.53
N GLU A 9 -5.56 9.80 -16.65
CA GLU A 9 -6.08 8.43 -16.83
C GLU A 9 -5.47 7.46 -15.81
N THR A 10 -4.14 7.42 -15.72
CA THR A 10 -3.42 6.55 -14.76
C THR A 10 -3.80 6.87 -13.31
N ALA A 11 -3.99 8.16 -12.98
CA ALA A 11 -4.45 8.56 -11.64
C ALA A 11 -5.90 8.11 -11.38
N GLY A 12 -6.75 8.13 -12.41
CA GLY A 12 -8.11 7.59 -12.37
C GLY A 12 -8.12 6.08 -12.09
N GLU A 13 -7.34 5.31 -12.84
CA GLU A 13 -7.18 3.86 -12.64
C GLU A 13 -6.69 3.52 -11.22
N LEU A 14 -5.68 4.26 -10.74
CA LEU A 14 -5.16 4.08 -9.37
C LEU A 14 -6.25 4.34 -8.32
N ARG A 15 -7.04 5.39 -8.49
CA ARG A 15 -8.13 5.73 -7.57
C ARG A 15 -9.20 4.65 -7.56
N GLU A 16 -9.58 4.13 -8.73
CA GLU A 16 -10.56 3.05 -8.85
C GLU A 16 -10.06 1.75 -8.20
N ALA A 17 -8.80 1.37 -8.46
CA ALA A 17 -8.19 0.20 -7.84
C ALA A 17 -8.15 0.33 -6.31
N PHE A 18 -7.84 1.52 -5.80
CA PHE A 18 -7.84 1.79 -4.36
C PHE A 18 -9.25 1.69 -3.75
N GLY A 19 -10.25 2.28 -4.40
CA GLY A 19 -11.66 2.16 -3.99
C GLY A 19 -12.15 0.72 -3.99
N THR A 20 -11.75 -0.06 -5.00
CA THR A 20 -12.08 -1.50 -5.11
C THR A 20 -11.46 -2.30 -3.97
N ALA A 21 -10.18 -2.05 -3.66
CA ALA A 21 -9.46 -2.76 -2.59
C ALA A 21 -10.04 -2.47 -1.20
N LEU A 22 -10.59 -1.28 -0.98
CA LEU A 22 -11.23 -0.88 0.28
C LEU A 22 -12.75 -1.15 0.32
N GLY A 23 -13.36 -1.55 -0.80
CA GLY A 23 -14.81 -1.66 -0.96
C GLY A 23 -15.51 -0.33 -1.26
N ALA A 24 -14.97 0.80 -0.77
CA ALA A 24 -15.30 2.16 -1.20
C ALA A 24 -14.20 3.13 -0.73
N ILE A 25 -14.20 4.36 -1.27
CA ILE A 25 -13.42 5.46 -0.68
C ILE A 25 -14.20 6.00 0.52
N PRO A 26 -13.61 6.07 1.73
CA PRO A 26 -14.26 6.68 2.88
C PRO A 26 -14.65 8.14 2.59
N ALA A 27 -15.90 8.50 2.86
CA ALA A 27 -16.45 9.82 2.52
C ALA A 27 -15.92 10.94 3.43
N ASP A 28 -15.43 10.59 4.61
CA ASP A 28 -14.82 11.45 5.60
C ASP A 28 -13.33 11.78 5.30
N LEU A 29 -12.74 11.11 4.31
CA LEU A 29 -11.34 11.31 3.91
C LEU A 29 -11.22 11.99 2.55
N ARG A 30 -10.40 13.05 2.50
CA ARG A 30 -9.98 13.64 1.22
C ARG A 30 -8.89 12.78 0.59
N VAL A 31 -9.26 11.93 -0.36
CA VAL A 31 -8.32 11.09 -1.10
C VAL A 31 -7.97 11.75 -2.43
N GLN A 32 -6.69 11.85 -2.76
CA GLN A 32 -6.16 12.30 -4.05
C GLN A 32 -5.21 11.25 -4.63
N ALA A 33 -5.21 11.08 -5.95
CA ALA A 33 -4.34 10.14 -6.65
C ALA A 33 -3.43 10.91 -7.63
N TRP A 34 -2.16 10.54 -7.68
CA TRP A 34 -1.15 11.20 -8.50
C TRP A 34 -0.39 10.18 -9.34
N ALA A 35 -0.31 10.43 -10.66
CA ALA A 35 0.55 9.68 -11.56
C ALA A 35 1.78 10.52 -11.92
N VAL A 36 2.95 10.05 -11.50
CA VAL A 36 4.20 10.80 -11.56
C VAL A 36 5.24 9.99 -12.30
N GLU A 37 5.87 10.61 -13.29
CA GLU A 37 6.97 10.00 -14.03
C GLU A 37 8.31 10.37 -13.36
N GLY A 38 9.13 9.37 -13.07
CA GLY A 38 10.47 9.57 -12.53
C GLY A 38 10.90 8.48 -11.53
N PRO A 39 12.05 8.68 -10.86
CA PRO A 39 12.53 7.73 -9.86
C PRO A 39 11.60 7.70 -8.65
N VAL A 40 10.98 6.54 -8.40
CA VAL A 40 9.92 6.33 -7.39
C VAL A 40 10.22 6.97 -6.03
N ALA A 41 11.42 6.72 -5.46
CA ALA A 41 11.76 7.24 -4.14
C ALA A 41 11.89 8.77 -4.13
N GLN A 42 12.37 9.38 -5.20
CA GLN A 42 12.48 10.85 -5.28
C GLN A 42 11.10 11.49 -5.45
N ALA A 43 10.24 10.88 -6.27
CA ALA A 43 8.85 11.33 -6.41
C ALA A 43 8.15 11.30 -5.05
N LEU A 44 8.18 10.16 -4.34
CA LEU A 44 7.54 10.02 -3.02
C LEU A 44 8.06 11.04 -1.99
N ILE A 45 9.38 11.22 -1.90
CA ILE A 45 9.98 12.19 -0.97
C ILE A 45 9.59 13.63 -1.36
N GLY A 46 9.51 13.94 -2.66
CA GLY A 46 9.12 15.27 -3.13
C GLY A 46 7.69 15.67 -2.78
N TYR A 47 6.79 14.70 -2.58
CA TYR A 47 5.42 14.95 -2.11
C TYR A 47 5.28 15.01 -0.59
N ALA A 48 6.29 14.56 0.15
CA ALA A 48 6.26 14.49 1.61
C ALA A 48 7.06 15.67 2.18
N HIS A 49 6.44 16.85 2.27
CA HIS A 49 7.13 18.11 2.58
C HIS A 49 6.47 18.95 3.68
N GLY A 50 5.33 18.53 4.21
CA GLY A 50 4.67 19.16 5.36
C GLY A 50 5.21 18.64 6.69
N ASP A 51 5.23 19.51 7.70
CA ASP A 51 5.67 19.15 9.07
C ASP A 51 4.75 18.09 9.71
N ASP A 52 3.50 18.02 9.27
CA ASP A 52 2.48 17.06 9.73
C ASP A 52 2.36 15.82 8.80
N ASP A 53 3.25 15.67 7.81
CA ASP A 53 3.15 14.58 6.85
C ASP A 53 3.57 13.24 7.46
N LEU A 54 2.92 12.17 7.01
CA LEU A 54 3.32 10.79 7.28
C LEU A 54 3.47 10.04 5.95
N LEU A 55 4.68 9.60 5.63
CA LEU A 55 4.92 8.82 4.42
C LEU A 55 4.75 7.31 4.70
N VAL A 56 3.74 6.71 4.08
CA VAL A 56 3.47 5.27 4.20
C VAL A 56 3.95 4.54 2.94
N VAL A 57 4.79 3.52 3.12
CA VAL A 57 5.31 2.68 2.02
C VAL A 57 5.17 1.21 2.34
N GLY A 58 4.87 0.39 1.34
CA GLY A 58 4.83 -1.07 1.49
C GLY A 58 6.23 -1.69 1.48
N ALA A 59 6.46 -2.68 2.34
CA ALA A 59 7.65 -3.51 2.30
C ALA A 59 7.60 -4.45 1.08
N SER A 60 8.74 -4.60 0.41
CA SER A 60 8.83 -5.53 -0.71
C SER A 60 8.76 -6.99 -0.26
N VAL A 61 8.00 -7.81 -0.98
CA VAL A 61 7.99 -9.27 -0.82
C VAL A 61 9.24 -9.95 -1.40
N ARG A 62 10.05 -9.22 -2.17
CA ARG A 62 11.27 -9.78 -2.79
C ARG A 62 12.39 -9.83 -1.76
N ARG A 63 13.00 -11.01 -1.61
CA ARG A 63 14.11 -11.21 -0.67
C ARG A 63 15.27 -10.25 -0.95
N TRP A 64 15.90 -9.83 0.15
CA TRP A 64 17.10 -9.00 0.23
C TRP A 64 18.21 -9.49 -0.73
N PRO A 65 19.07 -8.62 -1.29
CA PRO A 65 19.31 -7.22 -0.90
C PRO A 65 18.65 -6.15 -1.80
N ARG A 66 17.96 -6.55 -2.89
CA ARG A 66 17.44 -5.58 -3.89
C ARG A 66 15.97 -5.19 -3.71
N GLY A 67 15.22 -5.91 -2.86
CA GLY A 67 13.78 -5.72 -2.72
C GLY A 67 13.36 -4.38 -2.13
N ASP A 68 14.14 -3.82 -1.20
CA ASP A 68 13.67 -2.75 -0.32
C ASP A 68 14.30 -1.37 -0.59
N ARG A 69 14.75 -1.12 -1.83
CA ARG A 69 15.50 0.11 -2.13
C ARG A 69 14.66 1.37 -1.95
N VAL A 70 13.36 1.31 -2.28
CA VAL A 70 12.46 2.47 -2.15
C VAL A 70 12.23 2.78 -0.68
N ALA A 71 11.73 1.82 0.12
CA ALA A 71 11.45 2.07 1.54
C ALA A 71 12.72 2.49 2.30
N ARG A 72 13.87 1.85 2.05
CA ARG A 72 15.16 2.27 2.63
C ARG A 72 15.58 3.69 2.22
N THR A 73 15.27 4.10 0.99
CA THR A 73 15.59 5.48 0.55
C THR A 73 14.67 6.48 1.23
N CYS A 74 13.37 6.19 1.32
CA CYS A 74 12.40 7.01 2.05
C CYS A 74 12.78 7.13 3.53
N LEU A 75 13.03 6.02 4.22
CA LEU A 75 13.46 6.00 5.64
C LEU A 75 14.70 6.86 5.91
N ARG A 76 15.63 6.95 4.95
CA ARG A 76 16.88 7.69 5.13
C ARG A 76 16.82 9.15 4.72
N ARG A 77 15.82 9.55 3.93
CA ARG A 77 15.85 10.83 3.20
C ARG A 77 14.55 11.62 3.20
N ALA A 78 13.42 11.01 3.58
CA ALA A 78 12.18 11.75 3.73
C ALA A 78 12.35 12.76 4.88
N PRO A 79 11.83 13.99 4.74
CA PRO A 79 11.89 15.00 5.80
C PRO A 79 10.87 14.73 6.92
N CYS A 80 9.93 13.80 6.71
CA CYS A 80 8.86 13.46 7.64
C CYS A 80 8.97 12.00 8.13
N PRO A 81 8.21 11.61 9.18
CA PRO A 81 8.12 10.22 9.62
C PRO A 81 7.71 9.25 8.49
N VAL A 82 8.34 8.08 8.47
CA VAL A 82 8.09 7.03 7.47
C VAL A 82 7.62 5.75 8.14
N VAL A 83 6.48 5.22 7.69
CA VAL A 83 5.95 3.92 8.12
C VAL A 83 6.12 2.91 7.01
N VAL A 84 6.81 1.81 7.31
CA VAL A 84 6.95 0.67 6.39
C VAL A 84 5.93 -0.39 6.78
N VAL A 85 4.93 -0.59 5.93
CA VAL A 85 3.89 -1.61 6.13
C VAL A 85 4.41 -2.95 5.62
N PRO A 86 4.59 -3.96 6.49
CA PRO A 86 5.06 -5.26 6.06
C PRO A 86 4.02 -5.89 5.12
N ALA A 87 4.47 -6.44 3.98
CA ALA A 87 3.58 -7.15 3.07
C ALA A 87 2.80 -8.24 3.84
N PRO A 88 1.49 -8.44 3.64
CA PRO A 88 0.73 -9.41 4.41
C PRO A 88 1.26 -10.84 4.21
N ALA A 89 1.00 -11.74 5.16
CA ALA A 89 1.49 -13.13 5.10
C ALA A 89 1.15 -13.81 3.76
N LEU A 90 -0.04 -13.52 3.23
CA LEU A 90 -0.51 -13.98 1.93
C LEU A 90 0.39 -13.54 0.76
N ALA A 91 0.86 -12.30 0.78
CA ALA A 91 1.75 -11.75 -0.25
C ALA A 91 3.18 -12.34 -0.14
N ARG A 92 3.63 -12.68 1.07
CA ARG A 92 4.94 -13.33 1.31
C ARG A 92 4.95 -14.82 0.95
N ALA A 93 3.78 -15.47 1.03
CA ALA A 93 3.60 -16.91 0.89
C ALA A 93 3.89 -17.45 -0.52
N GLY A 94 3.96 -16.59 -1.55
CA GLY A 94 4.03 -17.04 -2.95
C GLY A 94 2.74 -17.77 -3.38
N ARG A 95 2.61 -18.18 -4.64
CA ARG A 95 1.36 -18.84 -5.11
C ARG A 95 1.33 -20.31 -4.67
N GLY A 96 0.25 -20.75 -4.01
CA GLY A 96 -0.06 -22.16 -3.74
C GLY A 96 -0.41 -22.51 -2.28
N ARG A 97 0.39 -23.37 -1.65
CA ARG A 97 0.03 -24.07 -0.39
C ARG A 97 0.05 -23.15 0.85
N ALA A 98 0.91 -22.13 0.86
CA ALA A 98 1.01 -21.19 1.97
C ALA A 98 -0.13 -20.15 1.98
N VAL A 99 -0.64 -19.78 0.80
CA VAL A 99 -1.86 -18.96 0.65
C VAL A 99 -3.07 -19.69 1.24
N ARG A 100 -3.26 -20.96 0.88
CA ARG A 100 -4.35 -21.79 1.41
C ARG A 100 -4.33 -21.85 2.94
N ARG A 101 -3.15 -22.09 3.54
CA ARG A 101 -3.00 -22.15 5.01
C ARG A 101 -3.36 -20.83 5.68
N GLN A 102 -3.01 -19.70 5.07
CA GLN A 102 -3.31 -18.39 5.63
C GLN A 102 -4.80 -18.09 5.57
N LEU A 103 -5.47 -18.38 4.45
CA LEU A 103 -6.92 -18.21 4.32
C LEU A 103 -7.69 -19.08 5.32
N CYS A 104 -7.27 -20.33 5.53
CA CYS A 104 -7.88 -21.17 6.57
C CYS A 104 -7.75 -20.55 7.96
N ARG A 105 -6.56 -20.03 8.32
CA ARG A 105 -6.37 -19.36 9.61
C ARG A 105 -7.20 -18.09 9.76
N GLU A 106 -7.30 -17.27 8.71
CA GLU A 106 -8.10 -16.04 8.76
C GLU A 106 -9.59 -16.36 8.91
N ALA A 107 -10.08 -17.40 8.22
CA ALA A 107 -11.45 -17.88 8.39
C ALA A 107 -11.69 -18.41 9.82
N GLU A 108 -10.76 -19.21 10.36
CA GLU A 108 -10.82 -19.70 11.74
C GLU A 108 -10.80 -18.55 12.76
N GLN A 109 -9.95 -17.54 12.55
CA GLN A 109 -9.87 -16.35 13.40
C GLN A 109 -11.14 -15.50 13.33
N PHE A 110 -11.73 -15.35 12.14
CA PHE A 110 -12.99 -14.62 11.96
C PHE A 110 -14.15 -15.32 12.68
N VAL A 111 -14.24 -16.65 12.55
CA VAL A 111 -15.22 -17.47 13.27
C VAL A 111 -15.02 -17.36 14.78
N GLN A 112 -13.78 -17.43 15.25
CA GLN A 112 -13.46 -17.31 16.68
C GLN A 112 -13.80 -15.93 17.24
N ALA A 113 -13.52 -14.86 16.48
CA ALA A 113 -13.77 -13.48 16.91
C ALA A 113 -15.26 -13.10 16.92
N HIS A 114 -16.12 -13.83 16.19
CA HIS A 114 -17.56 -13.59 16.13
C HIS A 114 -18.39 -14.64 16.87
N ALA A 115 -17.74 -15.62 17.52
CA ALA A 115 -18.40 -16.57 18.41
C ALA A 115 -19.01 -15.87 19.65
N ASP A 116 -18.45 -14.73 20.05
CA ASP A 116 -18.92 -13.90 21.17
C ASP A 116 -20.19 -13.09 20.84
N VAL A 117 -20.66 -13.07 19.59
CA VAL A 117 -21.83 -12.29 19.14
C VAL A 117 -23.10 -13.16 19.06
N LEU A 118 -22.97 -14.49 19.17
CA LEU A 118 -24.08 -15.46 19.07
C LEU A 118 -24.33 -16.27 20.35
N SER A 119 -23.69 -15.91 21.47
CA SER A 119 -23.93 -16.48 22.81
C SER A 119 -24.74 -15.51 23.66
#